data_AF-A0A7H8NCY5-F1
#
_entry.id   AF-A0A7H8NCY5-F1
#
_cell.length_a   1.000
_cell.length_b   1.000
_cell.length_c   1.000
_cell.angle_alpha   90.00
_cell.angle_beta   90.00
_cell.angle_gamma   90.00
#
_symmetry.space_group_name_H-M   'P 1'
#
loop_
_entity.id
_entity.type
_entity.pdbx_description
1 polymer ?
#
loop_
_entity_poly.entity_id
_entity_poly.type
_entity_poly.pdbx_seq_one_letter_code
_entity_poly.pdbx_strand_id
1 'polypeptide(L)'
;MQLRTLHTVALLAATLTTGLMAGLFAAFSYAVMPGLGGSSDRTFVEAMQKINASILNGWFMFCFLGGIAFTALALALSLRSGADRAALPWIIAGLVLYLAMFVITSGVNVPLNDQLAKAGDPARIADLAAARRDFEARWVTWNTVRAVTNIAAFAVLAWALILHGRATASSTASAAPGAGASVTTSVPAAAAADVSGPRVVSYGSGAVSYGPGPGSYAGGTVAYRPGTVAYGAGTGGASAPS
;
A
#
# COMPACT_ATOMS: atom_id res chain seq x y z
N MET A 1 12.32 18.87 -1.52
CA MET A 1 11.69 17.63 -0.99
C MET A 1 12.63 16.47 -1.27
N GLN A 2 12.99 15.65 -0.27
CA GLN A 2 13.85 14.48 -0.50
C GLN A 2 13.17 13.50 -1.47
N LEU A 3 13.94 12.92 -2.40
CA LEU A 3 13.43 11.99 -3.44
C LEU A 3 12.58 10.86 -2.84
N ARG A 4 12.95 10.40 -1.64
CA ARG A 4 12.23 9.37 -0.88
C ARG A 4 10.84 9.83 -0.44
N THR A 5 10.72 11.02 0.16
CA THR A 5 9.42 11.58 0.56
C THR A 5 8.49 11.72 -0.64
N LEU A 6 9.02 12.15 -1.78
CA LEU A 6 8.24 12.26 -3.02
C LEU A 6 7.74 10.88 -3.49
N HIS A 7 8.58 9.83 -3.40
CA HIS A 7 8.16 8.47 -3.73
C HIS A 7 7.04 7.98 -2.81
N THR A 8 7.17 8.18 -1.49
CA THR A 8 6.13 7.81 -0.53
C THR A 8 4.80 8.53 -0.83
N VAL A 9 4.84 9.83 -1.10
CA VAL A 9 3.64 10.62 -1.43
C VAL A 9 3.01 10.15 -2.74
N ALA A 10 3.82 9.90 -3.77
CA ALA A 10 3.31 9.39 -5.04
C ALA A 10 2.65 8.02 -4.89
N LEU A 11 3.26 7.09 -4.15
CA LEU A 11 2.74 5.75 -3.95
C LEU A 11 1.47 5.74 -3.08
N LEU A 12 1.40 6.62 -2.07
CA LEU A 12 0.19 6.83 -1.29
C LEU A 12 -0.94 7.40 -2.15
N ALA A 13 -0.67 8.43 -2.96
CA ALA A 13 -1.64 9.02 -3.87
C ALA A 13 -2.15 8.01 -4.91
N ALA A 14 -1.24 7.18 -5.46
CA ALA A 14 -1.58 6.07 -6.36
C ALA A 14 -2.51 5.07 -5.69
N THR A 15 -2.20 4.66 -4.45
CA THR A 15 -2.99 3.71 -3.68
C THR A 15 -4.39 4.26 -3.38
N LEU A 16 -4.48 5.52 -2.95
CA LEU A 16 -5.76 6.16 -2.62
C LEU A 16 -6.67 6.32 -3.85
N THR A 17 -6.14 6.89 -4.93
CA THR A 17 -6.91 7.09 -6.17
C THR A 17 -7.35 5.75 -6.78
N THR A 18 -6.49 4.73 -6.74
CA THR A 18 -6.84 3.37 -7.17
C THR A 18 -7.90 2.75 -6.29
N GLY A 19 -7.79 2.87 -4.96
CA GLY A 19 -8.77 2.36 -4.01
C GLY A 19 -10.15 3.01 -4.17
N LEU A 20 -10.21 4.33 -4.38
CA LEU A 20 -11.46 5.04 -4.64
C LEU A 20 -12.14 4.53 -5.91
N MET A 21 -11.37 4.31 -6.99
CA MET A 21 -11.91 3.76 -8.24
C MET A 21 -12.34 2.29 -8.09
N ALA A 22 -11.58 1.48 -7.34
CA ALA A 22 -11.92 0.10 -7.05
C ALA A 22 -13.24 -0.01 -6.27
N GLY A 23 -13.39 0.82 -5.23
CA GLY A 23 -14.62 0.94 -4.46
C GLY A 23 -15.82 1.38 -5.30
N LEU A 24 -15.63 2.39 -6.17
CA LEU A 24 -16.67 2.85 -7.10
C LEU A 24 -17.18 1.71 -8.00
N PHE A 25 -16.29 0.98 -8.67
CA PHE A 25 -16.69 -0.12 -9.55
C PHE A 25 -17.34 -1.27 -8.78
N ALA A 26 -16.77 -1.63 -7.62
CA ALA A 26 -17.33 -2.68 -6.78
C ALA A 26 -18.75 -2.34 -6.30
N ALA A 27 -18.97 -1.11 -5.83
CA ALA A 27 -20.28 -0.63 -5.39
C ALA A 27 -21.33 -0.73 -6.50
N PHE A 28 -20.95 -0.46 -7.75
CA PHE A 28 -21.84 -0.69 -8.88
C PHE A 28 -22.21 -2.16 -9.06
N SER A 29 -21.25 -3.08 -8.92
CA SER A 29 -21.51 -4.51 -9.08
C SER A 29 -22.37 -5.10 -7.97
N TYR A 30 -22.12 -4.77 -6.68
CA TYR A 30 -22.80 -5.44 -5.57
C TYR A 30 -23.99 -4.67 -4.98
N ALA A 31 -24.16 -3.38 -5.28
CA ALA A 31 -25.23 -2.57 -4.71
C ALA A 31 -26.06 -1.85 -5.77
N VAL A 32 -25.44 -0.99 -6.60
CA VAL A 32 -26.21 -0.10 -7.50
C VAL A 32 -26.94 -0.89 -8.58
N MET A 33 -26.22 -1.75 -9.32
CA MET A 33 -26.84 -2.50 -10.42
C MET A 33 -27.85 -3.54 -9.94
N PRO A 34 -27.61 -4.31 -8.85
CA PRO A 34 -28.65 -5.15 -8.26
C PRO A 34 -29.90 -4.37 -7.83
N GLY A 35 -29.73 -3.19 -7.24
CA GLY A 35 -30.84 -2.32 -6.83
C GLY A 35 -31.64 -1.80 -8.03
N LEU A 36 -30.97 -1.32 -9.07
CA LEU A 36 -31.62 -0.91 -10.32
C LEU A 36 -32.23 -2.11 -11.07
N GLY A 37 -31.63 -3.29 -10.93
CA GLY A 37 -32.10 -4.56 -11.48
C GLY A 37 -33.57 -4.85 -11.13
N GLY A 38 -33.98 -4.55 -9.90
CA GLY A 38 -35.35 -4.71 -9.42
C GLY A 38 -36.34 -3.62 -9.86
N SER A 39 -35.89 -2.60 -10.59
CA SER A 39 -36.72 -1.48 -11.03
C SER A 39 -37.31 -1.68 -12.44
N SER A 40 -38.26 -0.82 -12.82
CA SER A 40 -38.82 -0.80 -14.18
C SER A 40 -37.76 -0.40 -15.21
N ASP A 41 -37.94 -0.80 -16.48
CA ASP A 41 -37.00 -0.47 -17.55
C ASP A 41 -36.84 1.03 -17.75
N ARG A 42 -37.92 1.81 -17.59
CA ARG A 42 -37.86 3.27 -17.61
C ARG A 42 -36.94 3.81 -16.52
N THR A 43 -37.15 3.37 -15.28
CA THR A 43 -36.36 3.80 -14.12
C THR A 43 -34.88 3.42 -14.31
N PHE A 44 -34.60 2.21 -14.77
CA PHE A 44 -33.25 1.75 -15.04
C PHE A 44 -32.55 2.62 -16.09
N VAL A 45 -33.16 2.80 -17.27
CA VAL A 45 -32.56 3.53 -18.40
C VAL A 45 -32.34 4.99 -18.01
N GLU A 46 -33.34 5.63 -17.41
CA GLU A 46 -33.26 7.02 -16.98
C GLU A 46 -32.16 7.21 -15.92
N ALA A 47 -32.10 6.35 -14.91
CA ALA A 47 -31.08 6.42 -13.87
C ALA A 47 -29.68 6.22 -14.46
N MET A 48 -29.48 5.20 -15.30
CA MET A 48 -28.18 4.93 -15.91
C MET A 48 -27.73 6.05 -16.85
N GLN A 49 -28.61 6.62 -17.67
CA GLN A 49 -28.27 7.79 -18.49
C GLN A 49 -27.83 8.99 -17.63
N LYS A 50 -28.57 9.31 -16.56
CA LYS A 50 -28.24 10.42 -15.65
C LYS A 50 -26.93 10.18 -14.89
N ILE A 51 -26.71 8.96 -14.39
CA ILE A 51 -25.46 8.57 -13.74
C ILE A 51 -24.29 8.69 -14.71
N ASN A 52 -24.41 8.15 -15.92
CA ASN A 52 -23.35 8.20 -16.94
C ASN A 52 -23.00 9.63 -17.37
N ALA A 53 -23.97 10.54 -17.39
CA ALA A 53 -23.72 11.95 -17.67
C ALA A 53 -23.03 12.66 -16.48
N SER A 54 -23.49 12.40 -15.25
CA SER A 54 -23.00 13.09 -14.04
C SER A 54 -21.65 12.58 -13.52
N ILE A 55 -21.29 11.33 -13.82
CA ILE A 55 -20.02 10.73 -13.38
C ILE A 55 -18.81 11.40 -14.04
N LEU A 56 -18.97 12.00 -15.23
CA LEU A 56 -17.90 12.71 -15.92
C LEU A 56 -17.69 14.12 -15.34
N ASN A 57 -17.15 14.17 -14.13
CA ASN A 57 -16.84 15.39 -13.40
C ASN A 57 -15.37 15.42 -12.96
N GLY A 58 -14.92 16.57 -12.45
CA GLY A 58 -13.52 16.78 -12.06
C GLY A 58 -13.00 15.78 -11.01
N TRP A 59 -13.83 15.37 -10.05
CA TRP A 59 -13.44 14.42 -9.01
C TRP A 59 -13.22 13.02 -9.55
N PHE A 60 -14.12 12.56 -10.42
CA PHE A 60 -13.95 11.29 -11.12
C PHE A 60 -12.68 11.30 -11.96
N MET A 61 -12.49 12.36 -12.77
CA MET A 61 -11.31 12.47 -13.64
C MET A 61 -10.01 12.51 -12.84
N PHE A 62 -10.00 13.23 -11.72
CA PHE A 62 -8.86 13.25 -10.82
C PHE A 62 -8.51 11.84 -10.27
N CYS A 63 -9.51 11.07 -9.81
CA CYS A 63 -9.26 9.72 -9.30
C CYS A 63 -8.88 8.74 -10.40
N PHE A 64 -9.55 8.83 -11.56
CA PHE A 64 -9.37 7.92 -12.68
C PHE A 64 -8.03 8.11 -13.41
N LEU A 65 -7.66 9.36 -13.72
CA LEU A 65 -6.35 9.66 -14.32
C LEU A 65 -5.24 9.67 -13.26
N GLY A 66 -5.57 10.03 -12.03
CA GLY A 66 -4.63 10.03 -10.90
C GLY A 66 -4.05 8.64 -10.64
N GLY A 67 -4.85 7.58 -10.75
CA GLY A 67 -4.36 6.21 -10.61
C GLY A 67 -3.23 5.88 -11.58
N ILE A 68 -3.34 6.32 -12.84
CA ILE A 68 -2.25 6.17 -13.84
C ILE A 68 -1.08 7.09 -13.49
N ALA A 69 -1.34 8.39 -13.33
CA ALA A 69 -0.31 9.41 -13.18
C ALA A 69 0.56 9.19 -11.94
N PHE A 70 -0.06 8.92 -10.79
CA PHE A 70 0.66 8.70 -9.53
C PHE A 70 1.39 7.36 -9.51
N THR A 71 0.82 6.30 -10.10
CA THR A 71 1.51 5.00 -10.18
C THR A 71 2.72 5.09 -11.11
N ALA A 72 2.59 5.77 -12.26
CA ALA A 72 3.70 6.02 -13.18
C ALA A 72 4.79 6.88 -12.53
N LEU A 73 4.41 7.91 -11.76
CA LEU A 73 5.35 8.72 -10.99
C LEU A 73 6.09 7.89 -9.93
N ALA A 74 5.37 7.07 -9.16
CA ALA A 74 5.98 6.17 -8.17
C ALA A 74 6.97 5.20 -8.84
N LEU A 75 6.59 4.62 -9.99
CA LEU A 75 7.47 3.76 -10.78
C LEU A 75 8.75 4.48 -11.20
N ALA A 76 8.63 5.69 -11.77
CA ALA A 76 9.79 6.48 -12.19
C ALA A 76 10.72 6.83 -11.02
N LEU A 77 10.16 7.17 -9.85
CA LEU A 77 10.94 7.48 -8.65
C LEU A 77 11.63 6.24 -8.08
N SER A 78 10.97 5.08 -8.11
CA SER A 78 11.54 3.79 -7.70
C SER A 78 12.75 3.40 -8.57
N LEU A 79 12.63 3.56 -9.90
CA LEU A 79 13.72 3.29 -10.84
C LEU A 79 14.92 4.24 -10.64
N ARG A 80 14.65 5.52 -10.32
CA ARG A 80 15.71 6.52 -10.09
C ARG A 80 16.45 6.33 -8.77
N SER A 81 15.77 5.87 -7.71
CA SER A 81 16.38 5.75 -6.38
C SER A 81 17.19 4.47 -6.20
N GLY A 82 16.84 3.39 -6.91
CA GLY A 82 17.47 2.07 -6.80
C GLY A 82 17.30 1.36 -5.45
N ALA A 83 16.69 2.03 -4.46
CA ALA A 83 16.57 1.58 -3.07
C ALA A 83 15.35 0.67 -2.84
N ASP A 84 14.35 0.70 -3.74
CA ASP A 84 13.04 0.06 -3.56
C ASP A 84 12.86 -1.21 -4.41
N ARG A 85 13.92 -2.00 -4.58
CA ARG A 85 13.90 -3.23 -5.42
C ARG A 85 12.78 -4.21 -5.04
N ALA A 86 12.43 -4.29 -3.76
CA ALA A 86 11.36 -5.16 -3.29
C ALA A 86 9.95 -4.68 -3.69
N ALA A 87 9.72 -3.36 -3.74
CA ALA A 87 8.42 -2.78 -4.08
C ALA A 87 8.21 -2.66 -5.60
N LEU A 88 9.29 -2.49 -6.37
CA LEU A 88 9.28 -2.28 -7.81
C LEU A 88 8.37 -3.25 -8.61
N PRO A 89 8.45 -4.60 -8.46
CA PRO A 89 7.61 -5.51 -9.24
C PRO A 89 6.11 -5.32 -8.96
N TRP A 90 5.75 -4.95 -7.72
CA TRP A 90 4.37 -4.71 -7.33
C TRP A 90 3.83 -3.39 -7.86
N ILE A 91 4.66 -2.35 -7.95
CA ILE A 91 4.30 -1.09 -8.61
C ILE A 91 4.03 -1.32 -10.10
N ILE A 92 4.88 -2.11 -10.77
CA ILE A 92 4.68 -2.47 -12.19
C ILE A 92 3.39 -3.26 -12.37
N ALA A 93 3.16 -4.29 -11.55
CA ALA A 93 1.93 -5.08 -11.59
C ALA A 93 0.69 -4.20 -11.36
N GLY A 94 0.74 -3.28 -10.39
CA GLY A 94 -0.32 -2.32 -10.12
C GLY A 94 -0.63 -1.43 -11.32
N LEU A 95 0.40 -0.91 -11.99
CA LEU A 95 0.24 -0.09 -13.20
C LEU A 95 -0.40 -0.89 -14.34
N VAL A 96 0.08 -2.11 -14.59
CA VAL A 96 -0.45 -2.97 -15.66
C VAL A 96 -1.92 -3.31 -15.41
N LEU A 97 -2.28 -3.68 -14.18
CA LEU A 97 -3.67 -3.98 -13.82
C LEU A 97 -4.55 -2.73 -13.96
N TYR A 98 -4.07 -1.55 -13.54
CA TYR A 98 -4.82 -0.31 -13.70
C TYR A 98 -5.04 0.03 -15.17
N LEU A 99 -4.02 -0.13 -16.02
CA LEU A 99 -4.14 0.07 -17.47
C LEU A 99 -5.10 -0.93 -18.11
N ALA A 100 -5.10 -2.19 -17.67
CA ALA A 100 -6.08 -3.18 -18.13
C ALA A 100 -7.52 -2.74 -17.79
N MET A 101 -7.76 -2.28 -16.55
CA MET A 101 -9.05 -1.70 -16.16
C MET A 101 -9.42 -0.48 -17.02
N PHE A 102 -8.46 0.40 -17.30
CA PHE A 102 -8.67 1.58 -18.15
C PHE A 102 -9.09 1.18 -19.57
N VAL A 103 -8.44 0.18 -20.17
CA VAL A 103 -8.77 -0.37 -21.50
C VAL A 103 -10.17 -0.98 -21.50
N ILE A 104 -10.55 -1.75 -20.47
CA ILE A 104 -11.92 -2.28 -20.38
C ILE A 104 -12.94 -1.13 -20.27
N THR A 105 -12.63 -0.12 -19.47
CA THR A 105 -13.51 1.04 -19.27
C THR A 105 -13.75 1.78 -20.59
N SER A 106 -12.69 2.15 -21.29
CA SER A 106 -12.75 2.90 -22.54
C SER A 106 -13.21 2.07 -23.74
N GLY A 107 -12.87 0.78 -23.79
CA GLY A 107 -13.19 -0.11 -24.91
C GLY A 107 -14.54 -0.81 -24.82
N VAL A 108 -15.15 -0.90 -23.62
CA VAL A 108 -16.42 -1.62 -23.42
C VAL A 108 -17.46 -0.76 -22.71
N ASN A 109 -17.18 -0.31 -21.48
CA ASN A 109 -18.20 0.36 -20.67
C ASN A 109 -18.58 1.74 -21.22
N VAL A 110 -17.62 2.55 -21.65
CA VAL A 110 -17.89 3.86 -22.26
C VAL A 110 -18.71 3.71 -23.55
N PRO A 111 -18.36 2.83 -24.51
CA PRO A 111 -19.20 2.59 -25.69
C PRO A 111 -20.63 2.14 -25.36
N LEU A 112 -20.83 1.32 -24.32
CA LEU A 112 -22.16 0.92 -23.88
C LEU A 112 -22.93 2.10 -23.29
N ASN A 113 -22.26 2.95 -22.49
CA ASN A 113 -22.85 4.17 -21.95
C ASN A 113 -23.29 5.13 -23.06
N ASP A 114 -22.45 5.31 -24.08
CA ASP A 114 -22.74 6.16 -25.22
C ASP A 114 -23.91 5.62 -26.06
N GLN A 115 -24.00 4.30 -26.24
CA GLN A 115 -25.13 3.66 -26.90
C GLN A 115 -26.44 3.91 -26.13
N LEU A 116 -26.43 3.73 -24.81
CA LEU A 116 -27.60 3.98 -23.98
C LEU A 116 -28.01 5.46 -24.01
N ALA A 117 -27.05 6.39 -24.03
CA ALA A 117 -27.32 7.82 -24.18
C ALA A 117 -27.92 8.16 -25.55
N LYS A 118 -27.42 7.54 -26.62
CA LYS A 118 -27.92 7.73 -28.01
C LYS A 118 -29.35 7.21 -28.22
N ALA A 119 -29.86 6.34 -27.34
CA ALA A 119 -31.26 5.93 -27.37
C ALA A 119 -32.24 7.11 -27.17
N GLY A 120 -31.76 8.23 -26.60
CA GLY A 120 -32.53 9.47 -26.47
C GLY A 120 -33.30 9.57 -25.14
N ASP A 121 -34.29 10.47 -25.13
CA ASP A 121 -35.12 10.75 -23.95
C ASP A 121 -35.93 9.51 -23.53
N PRO A 122 -35.78 8.98 -22.30
CA PRO A 122 -36.53 7.83 -21.79
C PRO A 122 -38.07 7.97 -21.87
N ALA A 123 -38.60 9.20 -21.92
CA ALA A 123 -40.02 9.43 -22.13
C ALA A 123 -40.48 9.17 -23.58
N ARG A 124 -39.55 9.17 -24.54
CA ARG A 124 -39.80 9.04 -25.98
C ARG A 124 -39.26 7.74 -26.59
N ILE A 125 -38.49 6.96 -25.83
CA ILE A 125 -38.01 5.65 -26.28
C ILE A 125 -39.20 4.70 -26.43
N ALA A 126 -39.37 4.15 -27.63
CA ALA A 126 -40.47 3.24 -27.96
C ALA A 126 -40.32 1.87 -27.28
N ASP A 127 -39.10 1.33 -27.19
CA ASP A 127 -38.80 0.04 -26.55
C ASP A 127 -37.66 0.18 -25.53
N LEU A 128 -38.02 0.57 -24.31
CA LEU A 128 -37.10 0.67 -23.17
C LEU A 128 -36.55 -0.71 -22.77
N ALA A 129 -37.33 -1.77 -22.97
CA ALA A 129 -36.92 -3.13 -22.63
C ALA A 129 -35.77 -3.58 -23.53
N ALA A 130 -35.82 -3.27 -24.83
CA ALA A 130 -34.71 -3.52 -25.75
C ALA A 130 -33.45 -2.74 -25.34
N ALA A 131 -33.58 -1.44 -25.09
CA ALA A 131 -32.45 -0.60 -24.66
C ALA A 131 -31.78 -1.14 -23.39
N ARG A 132 -32.57 -1.62 -22.43
CA ARG A 132 -32.06 -2.26 -21.21
C ARG A 132 -31.40 -3.61 -21.50
N ARG A 133 -32.04 -4.50 -22.27
CA ARG A 133 -31.50 -5.82 -22.62
C ARG A 133 -30.14 -5.72 -23.31
N ASP A 134 -29.96 -4.75 -24.20
CA ASP A 134 -28.72 -4.55 -24.95
C ASP A 134 -27.58 -3.97 -24.09
N PHE A 135 -27.93 -3.38 -22.94
CA PHE A 135 -27.00 -2.69 -22.05
C PHE A 135 -26.66 -3.50 -20.78
N GLU A 136 -27.66 -3.88 -19.97
CA GLU A 136 -27.49 -4.23 -18.55
C GLU A 136 -26.55 -5.40 -18.33
N ALA A 137 -26.85 -6.58 -18.88
CA ALA A 137 -26.09 -7.79 -18.59
C ALA A 137 -24.62 -7.66 -19.02
N ARG A 138 -24.38 -7.08 -20.21
CA ARG A 138 -23.03 -6.87 -20.73
C ARG A 138 -22.28 -5.82 -19.92
N TRP A 139 -22.94 -4.72 -19.57
CA TRP A 139 -22.35 -3.66 -18.77
C TRP A 139 -21.96 -4.15 -17.38
N VAL A 140 -22.86 -4.88 -16.70
CA VAL A 140 -22.63 -5.45 -15.36
C VAL A 140 -21.48 -6.44 -15.39
N THR A 141 -21.43 -7.34 -16.38
CA THR A 141 -20.36 -8.31 -16.52
C THR A 141 -19.00 -7.63 -16.60
N TRP A 142 -18.85 -6.66 -17.51
CA TRP A 142 -17.59 -5.95 -17.70
C TRP A 142 -17.26 -4.98 -16.55
N ASN A 143 -18.27 -4.42 -15.86
CA ASN A 143 -18.05 -3.67 -14.64
C ASN A 143 -17.50 -4.54 -13.51
N THR A 144 -17.96 -5.78 -13.37
CA THR A 144 -17.41 -6.73 -12.40
C THR A 144 -15.97 -7.10 -12.73
N VAL A 145 -15.64 -7.32 -14.01
CA VAL A 145 -14.25 -7.53 -14.42
C VAL A 145 -13.40 -6.29 -14.10
N ARG A 146 -13.89 -5.07 -14.37
CA ARG A 146 -13.22 -3.82 -13.96
C ARG A 146 -13.01 -3.74 -12.46
N ALA A 147 -14.02 -4.07 -11.66
CA ALA A 147 -13.95 -4.04 -10.22
C ALA A 147 -12.87 -5.00 -9.69
N VAL A 148 -12.91 -6.28 -10.10
CA VAL A 148 -11.93 -7.28 -9.67
C VAL A 148 -10.51 -6.90 -10.08
N THR A 149 -10.33 -6.46 -11.34
CA THR A 149 -9.02 -6.03 -11.86
C THR A 149 -8.48 -4.85 -11.07
N ASN A 150 -9.32 -3.86 -10.75
CA ASN A 150 -8.90 -2.67 -10.03
C ASN A 150 -8.71 -2.92 -8.52
N ILE A 151 -9.46 -3.85 -7.92
CA ILE A 151 -9.22 -4.33 -6.55
C ILE A 151 -7.86 -5.03 -6.48
N ALA A 152 -7.53 -5.85 -7.47
CA ALA A 152 -6.20 -6.46 -7.55
C ALA A 152 -5.10 -5.40 -7.67
N ALA A 153 -5.28 -4.37 -8.53
CA ALA A 153 -4.38 -3.24 -8.64
C ALA A 153 -4.20 -2.52 -7.29
N PHE A 154 -5.30 -2.24 -6.60
CA PHE A 154 -5.28 -1.62 -5.27
C PHE A 154 -4.51 -2.47 -4.25
N ALA A 155 -4.76 -3.78 -4.21
CA ALA A 155 -4.11 -4.69 -3.28
C ALA A 155 -2.59 -4.75 -3.48
N VAL A 156 -2.13 -4.85 -4.74
CA VAL A 156 -0.69 -4.89 -5.03
C VAL A 156 -0.01 -3.55 -4.77
N LEU A 157 -0.69 -2.42 -4.99
CA LEU A 157 -0.14 -1.09 -4.66
C LEU A 157 -0.08 -0.84 -3.15
N ALA A 158 -1.10 -1.28 -2.41
CA ALA A 158 -1.08 -1.26 -0.95
C ALA A 158 0.07 -2.12 -0.40
N TRP A 159 0.31 -3.29 -1.00
CA TRP A 159 1.46 -4.13 -0.65
C TRP A 159 2.80 -3.46 -0.98
N ALA A 160 2.91 -2.84 -2.16
CA ALA A 160 4.10 -2.06 -2.53
C ALA A 160 4.40 -0.95 -1.51
N LEU A 161 3.36 -0.26 -1.03
CA LEU A 161 3.48 0.80 -0.02
C LEU A 161 4.01 0.27 1.31
N ILE A 162 3.55 -0.91 1.75
CA ILE A 162 4.08 -1.59 2.95
C ILE A 162 5.56 -1.92 2.79
N LEU A 163 5.95 -2.51 1.64
CA LEU A 163 7.34 -2.88 1.37
C LEU A 163 8.26 -1.64 1.34
N HIS A 164 7.80 -0.56 0.71
CA HIS A 164 8.53 0.72 0.68
C HIS A 164 8.72 1.31 2.09
N GLY A 165 7.69 1.25 2.94
CA GLY A 165 7.76 1.69 4.33
C GLY A 165 8.78 0.90 5.16
N ARG A 166 8.82 -0.43 4.99
CA ARG A 166 9.78 -1.31 5.67
C ARG A 166 11.23 -1.02 5.27
N ALA A 167 11.50 -0.84 3.97
CA ALA A 167 12.83 -0.51 3.47
C ALA A 167 13.34 0.84 4.03
N THR A 168 12.41 1.79 4.19
CA THR A 168 12.71 3.11 4.77
C THR A 168 13.09 2.99 6.25
N ALA A 169 12.35 2.22 7.05
CA ALA A 169 12.62 2.02 8.47
C ALA A 169 13.99 1.35 8.72
N SER A 170 14.32 0.29 7.94
CA SER A 170 15.62 -0.39 8.05
C SER A 170 16.80 0.53 7.70
N SER A 171 16.63 1.42 6.72
CA SER A 171 17.66 2.39 6.34
C SER A 171 17.93 3.41 7.46
N THR A 172 16.88 3.89 8.12
CA THR A 172 17.00 4.85 9.24
C THR A 172 17.67 4.20 10.46
N ALA A 173 17.31 2.96 10.78
CA ALA A 173 17.93 2.21 11.88
C ALA A 173 19.44 1.98 11.64
N SER A 174 19.84 1.67 10.41
CA SER A 174 21.26 1.49 10.04
C SER A 174 22.06 2.79 10.05
N ALA A 175 21.41 3.96 9.93
CA ALA A 175 22.06 5.27 9.91
C ALA A 175 22.18 5.92 11.29
N ALA A 176 21.55 5.35 12.33
CA ALA A 176 21.67 5.84 13.69
C ALA A 176 23.11 5.67 14.23
N PRO A 177 23.75 6.72 14.75
CA PRO A 177 25.11 6.62 15.30
C PRO A 177 25.14 5.62 16.45
N GLY A 178 25.90 4.52 16.30
CA GLY A 178 26.09 3.49 17.34
C GLY A 178 25.58 2.09 17.01
N ALA A 179 24.81 1.90 15.93
CA ALA A 179 24.21 0.60 15.61
C ALA A 179 25.15 -0.43 14.94
N GLY A 180 26.39 -0.03 14.59
CA GLY A 180 27.31 -0.82 13.76
C GLY A 180 28.61 -1.29 14.43
N ALA A 181 28.79 -1.13 15.74
CA ALA A 181 29.98 -1.63 16.41
C ALA A 181 29.78 -3.10 16.86
N SER A 182 29.66 -4.03 15.91
CA SER A 182 29.95 -5.43 16.21
C SER A 182 31.47 -5.56 16.38
N VAL A 183 31.93 -5.40 17.63
CA VAL A 183 33.31 -5.74 17.99
C VAL A 183 33.44 -7.26 17.93
N THR A 184 33.86 -7.78 16.80
CA THR A 184 34.36 -9.16 16.72
C THR A 184 35.74 -9.18 17.38
N THR A 185 35.80 -9.50 18.67
CA THR A 185 37.07 -9.88 19.30
C THR A 185 37.46 -11.26 18.77
N SER A 186 38.22 -11.32 17.68
CA SER A 186 38.95 -12.54 17.33
C SER A 186 40.04 -12.75 18.37
N VAL A 187 39.79 -13.59 19.37
CA VAL A 187 40.84 -14.08 20.25
C VAL A 187 41.76 -14.98 19.41
N PRO A 188 43.06 -14.67 19.26
CA PRO A 188 43.97 -15.54 18.54
C PRO A 188 44.02 -16.92 19.22
N ALA A 189 43.99 -17.99 18.43
CA ALA A 189 43.95 -19.38 18.89
C ALA A 189 45.13 -19.83 19.79
N ALA A 190 46.12 -18.96 20.03
CA ALA A 190 47.28 -19.23 20.88
C ALA A 190 47.04 -19.03 22.39
N ALA A 191 45.88 -18.50 22.82
CA ALA A 191 45.60 -18.20 24.23
C ALA A 191 44.70 -19.24 24.95
N ALA A 192 44.53 -20.43 24.38
CA ALA A 192 43.59 -21.45 24.90
C ALA A 192 44.16 -22.34 26.03
N ALA A 193 45.39 -22.11 26.51
CA ALA A 193 46.08 -23.09 27.37
C ALA A 193 46.11 -22.77 28.88
N ASP A 194 45.51 -21.67 29.36
CA ASP A 194 45.38 -21.44 30.81
C ASP A 194 44.10 -20.65 31.13
N VAL A 195 43.08 -21.33 31.64
CA VAL A 195 41.75 -20.73 31.88
C VAL A 195 41.23 -21.08 33.28
N SER A 196 41.92 -20.58 34.31
CA SER A 196 41.41 -20.58 35.70
C SER A 196 41.18 -19.16 36.27
N GLY A 197 41.44 -18.10 35.49
CA GLY A 197 41.33 -16.71 35.94
C GLY A 197 40.00 -16.02 35.62
N PRO A 198 39.59 -14.98 36.39
CA PRO A 198 38.41 -14.16 36.08
C PRO A 198 38.57 -13.48 34.71
N ARG A 199 37.53 -13.57 33.87
CA ARG A 199 37.49 -12.94 32.54
C ARG A 199 36.77 -11.60 32.65
N VAL A 200 37.34 -10.54 32.08
CA VAL A 200 36.73 -9.21 32.04
C VAL A 200 36.17 -8.97 30.64
N VAL A 201 34.90 -8.57 30.57
CA VAL A 201 34.28 -8.07 29.33
C VAL A 201 33.96 -6.59 29.52
N SER A 202 34.47 -5.77 28.61
CA SER A 202 34.15 -4.35 28.53
C SER A 202 33.03 -4.13 27.52
N TYR A 203 32.06 -3.28 27.85
CA TYR A 203 30.99 -2.91 26.93
C TYR A 203 30.81 -1.39 26.88
N GLY A 204 30.43 -0.89 25.71
CA GLY A 204 30.15 0.53 25.49
C GLY A 204 28.80 0.95 26.07
N SER A 205 28.63 2.25 26.32
CA SER A 205 27.32 2.83 26.66
C SER A 205 26.32 2.66 25.51
N GLY A 206 25.05 2.48 25.83
CA GLY A 206 24.01 2.23 24.84
C GLY A 206 22.59 2.48 25.38
N ALA A 207 21.61 2.30 24.51
CA ALA A 207 20.19 2.31 24.85
C ALA A 207 19.56 0.98 24.44
N VAL A 208 18.75 0.41 25.33
CA VAL A 208 17.98 -0.82 25.07
C VAL A 208 16.52 -0.51 25.36
N SER A 209 15.63 -0.94 24.47
CA SER A 209 14.19 -0.84 24.66
C SER A 209 13.59 -2.23 24.64
N TYR A 210 12.99 -2.63 25.76
CA TYR A 210 12.18 -3.83 25.87
C TYR A 210 10.87 -3.43 26.56
N GLY A 211 9.82 -3.21 25.77
CA GLY A 211 8.56 -2.60 26.22
C GLY A 211 8.49 -1.09 25.99
N PRO A 212 7.37 -0.43 26.37
CA PRO A 212 7.15 0.99 26.06
C PRO A 212 8.02 1.89 26.95
N GLY A 213 9.18 2.27 26.43
CA GLY A 213 10.08 3.28 27.01
C GLY A 213 11.56 3.03 26.66
N PRO A 214 12.36 4.08 26.41
CA PRO A 214 13.80 3.95 26.28
C PRO A 214 14.48 3.92 27.66
N GLY A 215 15.29 2.90 27.93
CA GLY A 215 16.25 2.88 29.03
C GLY A 215 17.67 3.05 28.51
N SER A 216 18.47 3.91 29.14
CA SER A 216 19.89 4.11 28.82
C SER A 216 20.77 3.53 29.93
N TYR A 217 21.96 3.05 29.55
CA TYR A 217 22.96 2.54 30.50
C TYR A 217 24.35 3.08 30.18
N ALA A 218 25.15 3.30 31.24
CA ALA A 218 26.55 3.70 31.14
C ALA A 218 27.43 2.46 30.84
N GLY A 219 28.49 2.66 30.05
CA GLY A 219 29.46 1.60 29.77
C GLY A 219 30.25 1.19 31.01
N GLY A 220 30.73 -0.04 31.05
CA GLY A 220 31.44 -0.58 32.21
C GLY A 220 32.22 -1.85 31.90
N THR A 221 32.84 -2.41 32.93
CA THR A 221 33.51 -3.71 32.88
C THR A 221 32.82 -4.68 33.81
N VAL A 222 32.62 -5.92 33.35
CA VAL A 222 32.08 -7.00 34.17
C VAL A 222 33.09 -8.14 34.18
N ALA A 223 33.56 -8.48 35.38
CA ALA A 223 34.35 -9.67 35.62
C ALA A 223 33.39 -10.85 35.86
N TYR A 224 33.57 -11.95 35.13
CA TYR A 224 32.77 -13.16 35.34
C TYR A 224 33.65 -14.41 35.38
N ARG A 225 33.11 -15.46 36.02
CA ARG A 225 33.65 -16.82 35.97
C ARG A 225 32.81 -17.67 35.01
N PRO A 226 33.42 -18.49 34.14
CA PRO A 226 32.67 -19.36 33.24
C PRO A 226 31.69 -20.26 34.02
N GLY A 227 30.42 -20.28 33.60
CA GLY A 227 29.36 -21.08 34.23
C GLY A 227 28.40 -20.32 35.15
N THR A 228 28.62 -19.02 35.43
CA THR A 228 27.76 -18.23 36.31
C THR A 228 27.18 -17.00 35.59
N VAL A 229 26.21 -17.21 34.69
CA VAL A 229 25.33 -16.12 34.25
C VAL A 229 23.89 -16.53 34.57
N ALA A 230 23.38 -16.03 35.69
CA ALA A 230 21.97 -16.11 36.03
C ALA A 230 21.30 -14.79 35.64
N TYR A 231 20.24 -14.84 34.85
CA TYR A 231 19.40 -13.66 34.59
C TYR A 231 18.44 -13.48 35.77
N GLY A 232 18.74 -12.54 36.66
CA GLY A 232 17.78 -12.06 37.65
C GLY A 232 16.83 -11.05 37.00
N ALA A 233 15.52 -11.24 37.15
CA ALA A 233 14.54 -10.22 36.81
C ALA A 233 14.83 -8.96 37.66
N GLY A 234 15.25 -7.87 37.02
CA GLY A 234 15.63 -6.65 37.70
C GLY A 234 14.44 -5.99 38.39
N THR A 235 14.54 -5.78 39.71
CA THR A 235 13.67 -4.87 40.46
C THR A 235 14.03 -3.43 40.11
N GLY A 236 13.08 -2.68 39.57
CA GLY A 236 13.25 -1.26 39.22
C GLY A 236 13.50 -0.41 40.47
N GLY A 237 14.60 0.35 40.46
CA GLY A 237 14.84 1.45 41.37
C GLY A 237 14.47 2.76 40.70
N ALA A 238 13.30 3.32 41.02
CA ALA A 238 12.97 4.69 40.70
C ALA A 238 13.72 5.61 41.67
N SER A 239 14.64 6.44 41.15
CA SER A 239 15.23 7.54 41.91
C SER A 239 14.29 8.75 41.84
N ALA A 240 13.72 9.16 42.98
CA ALA A 240 13.03 10.44 43.15
C ALA A 240 14.05 11.60 43.22
N PRO A 241 13.72 12.80 42.69
CA PRO A 241 14.63 13.93 42.72
C PRO A 241 14.63 14.61 44.10
N SER A 242 15.81 15.05 44.54
CA SER A 242 16.03 16.00 45.63
C SER A 242 16.07 17.43 45.11
#